data_AF-A0A5A7MV06-F1
#
_entry.id   AF-A0A5A7MV06-F1
#
_cell.length_a   1.000
_cell.length_b   1.000
_cell.length_c   1.000
_cell.angle_alpha   90.00
_cell.angle_beta   90.00
_cell.angle_gamma   90.00
#
_symmetry.space_group_name_H-M   'P 1'
#
loop_
_entity.id
_entity.type
_entity.pdbx_description
1 polymer ?
#
loop_
_entity_poly.entity_id
_entity_poly.type
_entity_poly.pdbx_seq_one_letter_code
_entity_poly.pdbx_strand_id
1 'polypeptide(L)' 'MIILFGLKNCDRCRKARKWLDHTGTDYQFVDVRDQGIEGDLIDRWIDAVGWEALLNRRGTTWRGLMKRCAKLWMHKAPVT' A
#
# COMPACT_ATOMS: atom_id res chain seq x y z
N MET A 1 19.12 0.77 -12.20
CA MET A 1 17.90 -0.05 -12.08
C MET A 1 16.99 0.58 -11.03
N ILE A 2 15.80 1.04 -11.43
CA ILE A 2 14.79 1.54 -10.48
C ILE A 2 13.91 0.37 -10.02
N ILE A 3 13.51 0.32 -8.75
CA ILE A 3 12.50 -0.62 -8.27
C ILE A 3 11.22 0.15 -7.98
N LEU A 4 10.16 -0.18 -8.73
CA LEU A 4 8.84 0.41 -8.56
C LEU A 4 7.95 -0.53 -7.75
N PHE A 5 7.66 -0.14 -6.51
CA PHE A 5 6.71 -0.83 -5.64
C PHE A 5 5.30 -0.33 -5.90
N GLY A 6 4.34 -1.25 -6.08
CA GLY A 6 2.96 -0.86 -6.29
C GLY A 6 1.99 -2.03 -6.26
N LEU A 7 0.76 -1.75 -6.69
CA LEU A 7 -0.27 -2.78 -6.91
C LEU A 7 -0.48 -2.94 -8.40
N LYS A 8 -0.44 -4.17 -8.92
CA LYS A 8 -0.63 -4.47 -10.35
C LYS A 8 -1.96 -3.93 -10.88
N ASN A 9 -3.01 -4.01 -10.05
CA ASN A 9 -4.36 -3.54 -10.35
C ASN A 9 -4.63 -2.11 -9.85
N CYS A 10 -3.65 -1.21 -9.95
CA CYS A 10 -3.81 0.22 -9.63
C CYS A 10 -3.55 1.09 -10.88
N ASP A 11 -4.51 1.94 -11.24
CA ASP A 11 -4.40 2.82 -12.41
C ASP A 11 -3.23 3.81 -12.31
N ARG A 12 -2.94 4.32 -11.11
CA ARG A 12 -1.79 5.21 -10.88
C ARG A 12 -0.47 4.47 -11.09
N CYS A 13 -0.33 3.25 -10.58
CA CYS A 13 0.85 2.41 -10.83
C CYS A 13 1.00 2.07 -12.32
N ARG A 14 -0.11 1.80 -13.02
CA ARG A 14 -0.11 1.57 -14.48
C ARG A 14 0.37 2.79 -15.26
N LYS A 15 -0.08 3.99 -14.88
CA LYS A 15 0.39 5.26 -15.49
C LYS A 15 1.89 5.49 -15.24
N ALA A 16 2.37 5.24 -14.01
CA ALA A 16 3.78 5.35 -13.68
C ALA A 16 4.66 4.40 -14.52
N ARG A 17 4.26 3.13 -14.65
CA ARG A 17 4.94 2.15 -15.51
C ARG A 17 5.00 2.59 -16.96
N LYS A 18 3.87 3.00 -17.54
CA LYS A 18 3.83 3.53 -18.92
C LYS A 18 4.76 4.72 -19.13
N TRP A 19 4.87 5.60 -18.13
CA TRP A 19 5.78 6.73 -18.20
C TRP A 19 7.25 6.27 -18.18
N LEU A 20 7.61 5.33 -17.29
CA LEU A 20 8.95 4.74 -17.28
C LEU A 20 9.28 4.05 -18.60
N ASP A 21 8.35 3.24 -19.13
CA ASP A 21 8.47 2.58 -20.45
C ASP A 21 8.72 3.61 -21.56
N HIS A 22 7.94 4.71 -21.58
CA HIS A 22 8.06 5.77 -22.58
C HIS A 22 9.38 6.54 -22.50
N THR A 23 9.93 6.73 -21.29
CA THR A 23 11.23 7.37 -21.11
C THR A 23 12.41 6.44 -21.40
N GLY A 24 12.15 5.15 -21.65
CA GLY A 24 13.21 4.14 -21.80
C GLY A 24 13.96 3.85 -20.49
N THR A 25 13.37 4.17 -19.34
CA THR A 25 14.01 3.96 -18.04
C THR A 25 13.86 2.50 -17.62
N ASP A 26 14.96 1.82 -17.36
CA ASP A 26 14.95 0.43 -16.87
C ASP A 26 14.45 0.34 -15.41
N TYR A 27 13.43 -0.49 -15.19
CA TYR A 27 12.83 -0.70 -13.88
C TYR A 27 12.34 -2.13 -13.65
N GLN A 28 12.39 -2.55 -12.39
CA GLN A 28 11.70 -3.74 -11.88
C GLN A 28 10.40 -3.33 -11.19
N PHE A 29 9.30 -4.01 -11.50
CA PHE A 29 8.03 -3.81 -10.80
C PHE A 29 7.81 -4.90 -9.73
N VAL A 30 7.58 -4.47 -8.49
CA VAL A 30 7.25 -5.36 -7.37
C VAL A 30 5.80 -5.14 -6.97
N ASP A 31 4.97 -6.19 -7.07
CA ASP A 31 3.62 -6.16 -6.52
C ASP A 31 3.67 -6.45 -5.03
N VAL A 32 3.39 -5.42 -4.23
CA VAL A 32 3.48 -5.49 -2.76
C VAL A 32 2.45 -6.41 -2.13
N ARG A 33 1.37 -6.75 -2.83
CA ARG A 33 0.34 -7.66 -2.33
C ARG A 33 0.73 -9.11 -2.55
N ASP A 34 1.34 -9.40 -3.70
CA ASP A 34 1.67 -10.77 -4.10
C ASP A 34 3.06 -11.18 -3.59
N GLN A 35 4.02 -10.25 -3.60
CA GLN A 35 5.42 -10.51 -3.24
C GLN A 35 5.77 -10.07 -1.81
N GLY A 36 4.94 -9.24 -1.18
CA GLY A 36 5.22 -8.66 0.13
C GLY A 36 6.24 -7.52 0.10
N ILE A 37 6.56 -7.00 1.28
CA ILE A 37 7.56 -5.96 1.51
C ILE A 37 8.30 -6.31 2.81
N GLU A 38 9.62 -6.24 2.79
CA GLU A 38 10.46 -6.42 3.99
C GLU A 38 10.30 -5.24 4.97
N GLY A 39 10.36 -5.53 6.28
CA GLY A 39 10.21 -4.52 7.33
C GLY A 39 11.22 -3.38 7.23
N ASP A 40 12.49 -3.69 7.06
CA ASP A 40 13.59 -2.71 6.93
C ASP A 40 13.41 -1.74 5.76
N LEU A 41 12.67 -2.15 4.71
CA LEU A 41 12.37 -1.28 3.58
C LEU A 41 11.25 -0.29 3.94
N ILE A 42 10.26 -0.73 4.71
CA ILE A 42 9.18 0.12 5.22
C ILE A 42 9.78 1.17 6.17
N ASP A 43 10.65 0.77 7.08
CA ASP A 43 11.29 1.69 8.04
C ASP A 43 12.06 2.79 7.30
N ARG A 44 12.85 2.44 6.28
CA ARG A 44 13.55 3.43 5.44
C ARG A 44 12.61 4.39 4.72
N TRP A 45 11.43 3.94 4.28
CA TRP A 45 10.45 4.83 3.67
C TRP A 45 9.80 5.75 4.70
N ILE A 46 9.52 5.24 5.90
CA ILE A 46 9.00 6.04 7.00
C ILE A 46 9.99 7.15 7.37
N ASP A 47 11.28 6.82 7.47
CA ASP A 47 12.33 7.81 7.74
C ASP A 47 12.42 8.88 6.65
N ALA A 48 12.17 8.50 5.38
CA ALA A 48 12.29 9.41 4.25
C ALA A 48 11.10 10.36 4.10
N VAL A 49 9.86 9.90 4.31
CA VAL A 49 8.64 10.67 3.98
C VAL A 49 7.56 10.68 5.07
N GLY A 50 7.77 9.97 6.17
CA GLY A 50 6.78 9.76 7.22
C GLY A 50 5.75 8.68 6.88
N TRP A 51 5.24 7.99 7.90
CA TRP A 51 4.29 6.89 7.72
C TRP A 51 2.94 7.36 7.15
N GLU A 52 2.52 8.60 7.44
CA GLU A 52 1.25 9.14 6.96
C GLU A 52 1.18 9.25 5.44
N ALA A 53 2.33 9.51 4.79
CA ALA A 53 2.44 9.61 3.35
C ALA A 53 2.32 8.23 2.66
N LEU A 54 2.78 7.18 3.34
CA LEU A 54 2.73 5.80 2.84
C LEU A 54 1.32 5.19 2.99
N LEU A 55 0.55 5.64 3.98
CA LEU A 55 -0.78 5.10 4.27
C LEU A 55 -1.89 5.72 3.42
N ASN A 56 -2.53 4.90 2.59
CA ASN A 56 -3.71 5.31 1.83
C ASN A 56 -5.00 5.32 2.68
N ARG A 57 -5.21 6.40 3.45
CA ARG A 57 -6.44 6.65 4.23
C ARG A 57 -7.70 6.85 3.37
N ARG A 58 -7.56 7.13 2.07
CA ARG A 58 -8.67 7.29 1.12
C ARG A 58 -9.08 5.96 0.47
N GLY A 59 -8.42 4.85 0.79
CA GLY A 59 -8.74 3.53 0.25
C GLY A 59 -10.02 2.93 0.84
N THR A 60 -10.64 1.99 0.12
CA THR A 60 -11.77 1.20 0.64
C THR A 60 -11.34 0.32 1.81
N THR A 61 -10.11 -0.21 1.79
CA THR A 61 -9.54 -0.97 2.90
C THR A 61 -9.57 -0.17 4.19
N TRP A 62 -9.07 1.07 4.19
CA TRP A 62 -9.06 1.94 5.37
C TRP A 62 -10.48 2.26 5.87
N ARG A 63 -11.39 2.67 4.97
CA ARG A 63 -12.80 2.91 5.34
C ARG A 63 -13.51 1.66 5.86
N GLY A 64 -13.11 0.49 5.36
CA GLY A 64 -13.63 -0.80 5.78
C GLY A 64 -13.18 -1.20 7.19
N LEU A 65 -12.02 -0.71 7.66
CA LEU A 65 -11.53 -1.02 9.01
C LEU A 65 -12.49 -0.52 10.08
N MET A 66 -13.08 0.68 9.94
CA MET A 66 -14.07 1.18 10.91
C MET A 66 -15.28 0.24 11.03
N LYS A 67 -15.82 -0.22 9.89
CA LYS A 67 -16.93 -1.19 9.86
C LYS A 67 -16.52 -2.53 10.49
N ARG A 68 -15.29 -3.00 10.21
CA ARG A 68 -14.78 -4.28 10.69
C ARG A 68 -14.46 -4.26 12.18
N CYS A 69 -13.90 -3.16 12.69
CA CYS A 69 -13.68 -2.92 14.11
C CYS A 69 -15.02 -2.87 14.85
N ALA A 70 -16.01 -2.09 14.37
CA ALA A 70 -17.34 -2.09 14.99
C ALA A 70 -17.93 -3.51 15.12
N LYS A 71 -17.82 -4.33 14.06
CA LYS A 71 -18.28 -5.73 14.08
C LYS A 71 -17.51 -6.62 15.07
N LEU A 72 -16.18 -6.46 15.18
CA LEU A 72 -15.35 -7.21 16.14
C LEU A 72 -15.66 -6.85 17.59
N TRP A 73 -15.99 -5.58 17.86
CA TRP A 73 -16.36 -5.11 19.20
C TRP A 73 -17.78 -5.54 19.59
N MET A 74 -18.73 -5.54 18.66
CA MET A 74 -20.11 -5.99 18.91
C MET A 74 -20.21 -7.47 19.30
N HIS A 75 -19.28 -8.32 18.85
CA HIS A 75 -19.23 -9.75 19.22
C HIS A 75 -18.33 -10.06 20.42
N LYS A 76 -17.67 -9.03 21.01
CA LYS A 76 -16.78 -9.19 22.18
C LYS A 76 -17.19 -8.35 23.38
N ALA A 77 -18.29 -7.59 23.31
CA ALA A 77 -18.85 -6.96 24.49
C ALA A 77 -19.41 -8.06 25.41
N PRO A 78 -18.89 -8.24 26.64
CA PRO A 78 -19.55 -9.11 27.60
C PRO A 78 -20.94 -8.53 27.86
N VAL A 79 -21.97 -9.33 27.60
CA VAL A 79 -23.31 -9.07 28.10
C VAL A 79 -23.21 -9.28 29.61
N THR A 80 -23.14 -8.18 30.37
CA THR A 80 -23.47 -8.20 31.80
C THR A 80 -24.95 -8.45 31.95
#